data_AF-D2JCD4-F1
#
_entry.id   AF-D2JCD4-F1
#
_cell.length_a   1.000
_cell.length_b   1.000
_cell.length_c   1.000
_cell.angle_alpha   90.00
_cell.angle_beta   90.00
_cell.angle_gamma   90.00
#
_symmetry.space_group_name_H-M   'P 1'
#
loop_
_entity.id
_entity.type
_entity.pdbx_description
1 polymer ?
#
loop_
_entity_poly.entity_id
_entity_poly.type
_entity_poly.pdbx_seq_one_letter_code
_entity_poly.pdbx_strand_id
1 'polypeptide(L)' 'MTIKGTDFVWVLPITNREKRYPLDIEVKTKKGLVTGVIDTLQIRALDLNEREHNYKDELQDNLKNVVLQAIKTYLKPSS' A
#
# COMPACT_ATOMS: atom_id res chain seq x y z
N MET A 1 -1.96 8.62 -3.17
CA MET A 1 -3.16 9.43 -3.51
C MET A 1 -3.29 10.48 -2.42
N THR A 2 -3.12 11.75 -2.75
CA THR A 2 -3.30 12.87 -1.82
C THR A 2 -4.79 13.18 -1.66
N ILE A 3 -5.20 13.58 -0.46
CA ILE A 3 -6.57 14.03 -0.20
C ILE A 3 -6.67 15.49 -0.64
N LYS A 4 -7.66 15.82 -1.49
CA LYS A 4 -7.75 17.14 -2.11
C LYS A 4 -7.82 18.25 -1.05
N GLY A 5 -6.88 19.19 -1.11
CA GLY A 5 -6.79 20.32 -0.18
C GLY A 5 -6.03 20.01 1.11
N THR A 6 -5.39 18.85 1.23
CA THR A 6 -4.54 18.49 2.38
C THR A 6 -3.28 17.76 1.93
N ASP A 7 -2.27 17.70 2.81
CA ASP A 7 -1.05 16.91 2.61
C ASP A 7 -1.18 15.47 3.14
N PHE A 8 -2.42 15.04 3.40
CA PHE A 8 -2.68 13.67 3.82
C PHE A 8 -2.65 12.71 2.63
N VAL A 9 -2.06 11.54 2.85
CA VAL A 9 -2.01 10.44 1.89
C VAL A 9 -2.53 9.14 2.50
N TRP A 10 -3.21 8.34 1.68
CA TRP A 10 -3.49 6.94 2.01
C TRP A 10 -2.25 6.09 1.80
N VAL A 11 -1.87 5.33 2.82
CA VAL A 11 -0.75 4.39 2.77
C VAL A 11 -1.19 2.99 3.20
N LEU A 12 -0.51 2.00 2.64
CA LEU A 12 -0.55 0.62 3.09
C LEU A 12 0.86 0.27 3.58
N PRO A 13 1.03 -0.19 4.82
CA PRO A 13 2.35 -0.51 5.34
C PRO A 13 2.91 -1.76 4.65
N ILE A 14 4.23 -1.74 4.42
CA ILE A 14 5.00 -2.91 4.02
C ILE A 14 5.70 -3.46 5.25
N THR A 15 5.65 -4.78 5.42
CA THR A 15 6.22 -5.49 6.57
C THR A 15 7.13 -6.60 6.09
N ASN A 16 8.17 -6.93 6.85
CA ASN A 16 9.12 -8.00 6.52
C ASN A 16 8.66 -9.39 7.00
N ARG A 17 7.42 -9.52 7.46
CA ARG A 17 6.87 -10.83 7.83
C ARG A 17 6.58 -11.64 6.58
N GLU A 18 6.52 -12.95 6.75
CA GLU A 18 6.03 -13.84 5.72
C GLU A 18 4.54 -13.62 5.45
N LYS A 19 4.10 -14.04 4.26
CA LYS A 19 2.71 -14.02 3.85
C LYS A 19 1.89 -14.90 4.78
N ARG A 20 0.91 -14.31 5.47
CA ARG A 20 0.08 -14.97 6.49
C ARG A 20 -1.40 -14.90 6.18
N TYR A 21 -1.86 -13.82 5.56
CA TYR A 21 -3.29 -13.56 5.32
C TYR A 21 -3.63 -13.65 3.83
N PRO A 22 -4.88 -14.01 3.47
CA PRO A 22 -5.29 -14.12 2.07
C PRO A 22 -5.10 -12.82 1.27
N LEU A 23 -5.24 -11.67 1.94
CA LEU A 23 -5.17 -10.34 1.34
C LEU A 23 -3.74 -9.76 1.35
N ASP A 24 -2.78 -10.48 1.91
CA ASP A 24 -1.38 -10.09 1.83
C ASP A 24 -0.89 -10.10 0.38
N ILE A 25 -0.26 -9.00 -0.03
CA ILE A 25 0.32 -8.85 -1.37
C ILE A 25 1.84 -8.82 -1.22
N GLU A 26 2.52 -9.81 -1.79
CA GLU A 26 3.98 -9.82 -1.84
C GLU A 26 4.48 -8.63 -2.68
N VAL A 27 5.43 -7.87 -2.13
CA VAL A 27 5.97 -6.68 -2.78
C VAL A 27 6.88 -7.11 -3.93
N LYS A 28 6.55 -6.62 -5.13
CA LYS A 28 7.44 -6.63 -6.28
C LYS A 28 7.55 -5.21 -6.81
N THR A 29 8.74 -4.65 -6.73
CA THR A 29 9.05 -3.29 -7.18
C THR A 29 9.83 -3.30 -8.48
N LYS A 30 9.87 -2.16 -9.17
CA LYS A 30 10.54 -2.01 -10.47
C LYS A 30 12.05 -2.19 -10.38
N LYS A 31 12.67 -1.70 -9.30
CA LYS A 31 14.12 -1.81 -9.08
C LYS A 31 14.51 -2.89 -8.07
N GLY A 32 13.53 -3.53 -7.43
CA GLY A 32 13.76 -4.58 -6.44
C GLY A 32 14.35 -4.05 -5.13
N LEU A 33 14.23 -2.75 -4.84
CA LEU A 33 14.86 -2.12 -3.68
C LEU A 33 14.04 -2.25 -2.39
N VAL A 34 12.77 -2.62 -2.52
CA VAL A 34 11.86 -2.84 -1.39
C VAL A 34 11.28 -4.23 -1.49
N THR A 35 11.37 -4.97 -0.39
CA THR A 35 10.89 -6.35 -0.22
C THR A 35 9.88 -6.42 0.93
N GLY A 36 9.18 -7.55 1.02
CA GLY A 36 8.23 -7.83 2.10
C GLY A 36 6.80 -7.99 1.59
N VAL A 37 5.85 -7.70 2.46
CA VAL A 37 4.41 -7.91 2.22
C VAL A 37 3.65 -6.63 2.53
N ILE A 38 2.80 -6.21 1.60
CA ILE A 38 1.83 -5.13 1.80
C ILE A 38 0.70 -5.67 2.69
N ASP A 39 0.53 -5.06 3.86
CA ASP A 39 -0.58 -5.36 4.76
C ASP A 39 -1.79 -4.50 4.40
N THR A 40 -2.75 -5.10 3.70
CA THR A 40 -3.94 -4.38 3.20
C THR A 40 -4.99 -4.11 4.26
N LEU A 41 -4.90 -4.76 5.43
CA LEU A 41 -5.82 -4.54 6.54
C LEU A 41 -5.48 -3.26 7.32
N GLN A 42 -4.24 -2.79 7.22
CA GLN A 42 -3.71 -1.65 7.97
C GLN A 42 -3.66 -0.36 7.13
N ILE A 43 -4.61 -0.19 6.19
CA ILE A 43 -4.73 1.05 5.41
C ILE A 43 -5.00 2.25 6.34
N ARG A 44 -4.26 3.34 6.14
CA ARG A 44 -4.35 4.53 7.02
C ARG A 44 -4.02 5.82 6.28
N ALA A 45 -4.54 6.92 6.79
CA ALA A 45 -4.17 8.26 6.35
C ALA A 45 -2.96 8.75 7.15
N LEU A 46 -1.94 9.28 6.47
CA LEU A 46 -0.78 9.91 7.09
C LEU A 46 -0.66 11.35 6.59
N ASP A 47 -0.34 12.27 7.49
CA ASP A 47 0.08 13.63 7.15
C ASP A 47 1.56 13.60 6.73
N LEU A 48 1.86 14.11 5.52
CA LEU A 48 3.23 14.18 5.01
C LEU A 48 4.03 15.36 5.58
N ASN A 49 3.39 16.38 6.16
CA ASN A 49 4.10 17.50 6.78
C ASN A 49 4.73 17.13 8.12
N GLU A 50 4.07 16.23 8.85
CA GLU A 50 4.48 15.79 10.19
C GLU A 50 5.43 14.58 10.16
N ARG A 51 5.75 14.05 8.97
CA ARG A 51 6.51 12.80 8.83
C ARG A 51 7.56 12.88 7.73
N GLU A 52 8.78 12.50 8.08
CA GLU A 52 9.83 12.28 7.10
C GLU A 52 9.41 11.20 6.10
N HIS A 53 9.56 11.52 4.82
CA HIS A 53 9.26 10.60 3.74
C HIS A 53 10.27 10.81 2.60
N ASN A 54 10.60 9.71 1.93
CA ASN A 54 11.48 9.75 0.77
C ASN A 54 11.03 8.67 -0.22
N TYR A 55 11.06 9.01 -1.50
CA TYR A 55 10.84 8.04 -2.56
C TYR A 55 11.98 7.01 -2.58
N LYS A 56 11.61 5.72 -2.67
CA LYS A 56 12.57 4.61 -2.71
C LYS A 56 12.46 3.80 -3.99
N ASP A 57 11.24 3.38 -4.34
CA ASP A 57 10.97 2.57 -5.51
C ASP A 57 9.49 2.69 -5.89
N GLU A 58 9.10 2.01 -6.97
CA GLU A 58 7.75 1.94 -7.47
C GLU A 58 7.29 0.48 -7.58
N LEU A 59 6.02 0.22 -7.29
CA LEU A 59 5.43 -1.10 -7.53
C LEU A 59 5.41 -1.44 -9.02
N GLN A 60 5.56 -2.72 -9.34
CA GLN A 60 5.29 -3.24 -10.68
C GLN A 60 3.84 -2.94 -11.09
N ASP A 61 3.61 -2.66 -12.37
CA ASP A 61 2.31 -2.15 -12.83
C ASP A 61 1.17 -3.17 -12.64
N ASN A 62 1.46 -4.46 -12.77
CA ASN A 62 0.52 -5.54 -12.47
C ASN A 62 0.09 -5.52 -10.99
N LEU A 63 1.03 -5.22 -10.08
CA LEU A 63 0.77 -5.20 -8.64
C LEU A 63 -0.09 -4.01 -8.21
N LYS A 64 0.05 -2.86 -8.89
CA LYS A 64 -0.79 -1.67 -8.63
C LYS A 64 -2.28 -2.00 -8.76
N ASN A 65 -2.64 -2.75 -9.80
CA ASN A 65 -4.02 -3.17 -10.02
C ASN A 65 -4.52 -4.10 -8.92
N VAL A 66 -3.67 -5.02 -8.44
CA VAL A 66 -4.01 -5.92 -7.32
C VAL A 66 -4.27 -5.13 -6.04
N VAL A 67 -3.41 -4.16 -5.73
CA VAL A 67 -3.59 -3.27 -4.56
C VAL A 67 -4.91 -2.50 -4.65
N LEU A 68 -5.24 -1.94 -5.81
CA LEU A 68 -6.51 -1.22 -6.00
C LEU A 68 -7.73 -2.13 -5.83
N GLN A 69 -7.65 -3.39 -6.26
CA GLN A 69 -8.74 -4.35 -6.04
C GLN A 69 -8.90 -4.71 -4.56
N ALA A 70 -7.79 -4.94 -3.85
CA ALA A 70 -7.83 -5.20 -2.41
C ALA A 70 -8.49 -4.05 -1.64
N ILE A 71 -8.16 -2.80 -1.97
CA ILE A 71 -8.81 -1.62 -1.37
C ILE A 71 -10.32 -1.62 -1.66
N LYS A 72 -10.74 -1.92 -2.91
CA LYS A 72 -12.15 -1.95 -3.29
C LYS A 72 -12.97 -2.98 -2.52
N THR A 73 -12.39 -4.13 -2.19
CA THR A 73 -13.06 -5.18 -1.39
C THR A 73 -13.54 -4.65 -0.03
N TYR A 74 -12.79 -3.74 0.60
CA TYR A 74 -13.20 -3.13 1.87
C TYR A 74 -14.28 -2.05 1.73
N LEU A 75 -14.36 -1.39 0.56
CA LEU A 75 -15.35 -0.35 0.29
C LEU A 75 -16.72 -0.93 -0.09
N LYS A 76 -16.72 -2.12 -0.70
CA LYS A 76 -17.92 -2.89 -1.03
C LYS A 76 -17.64 -4.36 -0.73
N PRO A 77 -17.84 -4.82 0.51
CA PRO A 77 -17.76 -6.24 0.78
C PRO A 77 -18.81 -6.92 -0.09
N SER A 78 -18.39 -7.81 -0.98
CA SER A 78 -19.31 -8.68 -1.71
C SER A 78 -19.98 -9.59 -0.69
N SER A 79 -21.29 -9.39 -0.52
CA SER A 79 -22.18 -10.20 0.33
C SER A 79 -22.21 -11.67 -0.08
#